data_AF-A0AAC9NRA5-F1
#
_entry.id   AF-A0AAC9NRA5-F1
#
_cell.length_a   1.000
_cell.length_b   1.000
_cell.length_c   1.000
_cell.angle_alpha   90.00
_cell.angle_beta   90.00
_cell.angle_gamma   90.00
#
_symmetry.space_group_name_H-M   'P 1'
#
loop_
_entity.id
_entity.type
_entity.pdbx_description
1 polymer ?
#
loop_
_entity_poly.entity_id
_entity_poly.type
_entity_poly.pdbx_seq_one_letter_code
_entity_poly.pdbx_strand_id
1 'polypeptide(L)' 'MAQSGEIKLELGSRRKLESSGWTTFDLHGADIDYDLNRGIPLPEDTVEVIYSIHFLEHINFKDLLNFLEECREC' A
#
# COMPACT_ATOMS: atom_id res chain seq x y z
N MET A 1 -12.80 -18.44 -5.66
CA MET A 1 -11.86 -18.28 -4.55
C MET A 1 -10.76 -17.40 -5.11
N ALA A 2 -10.67 -16.14 -4.68
CA ALA A 2 -9.56 -15.28 -5.10
C ALA A 2 -8.29 -15.90 -4.51
N GLN A 3 -7.27 -16.06 -5.34
CA GLN A 3 -6.04 -16.75 -4.99
C GLN A 3 -5.24 -15.82 -4.07
N SER A 4 -4.99 -16.24 -2.82
CA SER A 4 -4.15 -15.48 -1.89
C SER A 4 -2.77 -15.23 -2.50
N GLY A 5 -2.28 -13.99 -2.43
CA GLY A 5 -0.91 -13.61 -2.76
C GLY A 5 -0.59 -13.25 -4.22
N GLU A 6 -1.45 -12.50 -4.92
CA GLU A 6 -1.14 -11.99 -6.28
C GLU A 6 -0.82 -10.48 -6.34
N ILE A 7 -1.16 -9.71 -5.31
CA ILE A 7 -1.03 -8.24 -5.36
C ILE A 7 0.31 -7.80 -4.77
N LYS A 8 1.07 -7.00 -5.53
CA LYS A 8 2.27 -6.32 -5.05
C LYS A 8 1.97 -4.83 -4.91
N LEU A 9 2.17 -4.26 -3.73
CA LEU A 9 1.83 -2.88 -3.43
C LEU A 9 3.06 -1.98 -3.31
N GLU A 10 2.98 -0.81 -3.92
CA GLU A 10 3.98 0.24 -3.78
C GLU A 10 3.33 1.49 -3.17
N LEU A 11 3.72 1.85 -1.96
CA LEU A 11 3.17 2.97 -1.20
C LEU A 11 4.07 4.20 -1.30
N GLY A 12 3.48 5.36 -1.61
CA GLY A 12 4.20 6.65 -1.72
C GLY A 12 4.82 6.93 -3.08
N SER A 13 4.29 6.27 -4.13
CA SER A 13 4.77 6.44 -5.50
C SER A 13 3.67 6.93 -6.41
N ARG A 14 3.99 8.00 -7.15
CA ARG A 14 3.12 8.58 -8.18
C ARG A 14 3.42 8.04 -9.57
N ARG A 15 4.26 7.01 -9.67
CA ARG A 15 4.81 6.59 -10.95
C ARG A 15 4.08 5.35 -11.45
N LYS A 16 3.22 5.58 -12.44
CA LYS A 16 2.57 4.53 -13.21
C LYS A 16 3.61 3.75 -14.04
N LEU A 17 4.07 2.62 -13.52
CA LEU A 17 4.85 1.66 -14.29
C LEU A 17 3.89 0.60 -14.82
N GLU A 18 3.27 0.87 -15.98
CA GLU A 18 2.18 0.09 -16.58
C GLU A 18 2.55 -1.38 -16.95
N SER A 19 3.69 -1.89 -16.48
CA SER A 19 4.20 -3.24 -16.74
C SER A 19 5.02 -3.84 -15.59
N SER A 20 5.06 -3.23 -14.40
CA SER A 20 5.88 -3.74 -13.29
C SER A 20 5.21 -4.86 -12.48
N GLY A 21 3.89 -5.01 -12.60
CA GLY A 21 3.10 -5.92 -11.75
C GLY A 21 2.86 -5.38 -10.33
N TRP A 22 3.18 -4.11 -10.08
CA TRP A 22 2.89 -3.42 -8.83
C TRP A 22 1.67 -2.53 -8.98
N THR A 23 0.87 -2.44 -7.92
CA THR A 23 -0.21 -1.47 -7.78
C THR A 23 0.28 -0.35 -6.87
N THR A 24 0.33 0.87 -7.40
CA THR A 24 0.81 2.04 -6.67
C THR A 24 -0.30 2.76 -5.91
N PHE A 25 0.02 3.24 -4.70
CA PHE A 25 -0.84 4.08 -3.86
C PHE A 25 -0.14 5.40 -3.52
N ASP A 26 -0.83 6.50 -3.73
CA ASP A 26 -0.44 7.85 -3.28
C ASP A 26 -1.72 8.69 -3.14
N LEU A 27 -1.62 9.92 -2.65
CA LEU A 27 -2.75 10.85 -2.64
C LEU A 27 -3.20 11.22 -4.06
N HIS A 28 -2.25 11.35 -4.99
CA HIS A 28 -2.51 11.79 -6.36
C HIS A 28 -1.52 11.21 -7.37
N GLY A 29 -2.05 10.74 -8.50
CA GLY A 29 -1.27 10.31 -9.67
C GLY A 29 -0.73 8.89 -9.58
N ALA A 30 -1.25 8.07 -8.67
CA ALA A 30 -0.94 6.65 -8.57
C ALA A 30 -1.96 5.80 -9.37
N ASP A 31 -1.82 4.48 -9.33
CA ASP A 31 -2.87 3.58 -9.82
C ASP A 31 -4.14 3.72 -8.98
N ILE A 32 -3.96 3.91 -7.67
CA ILE A 32 -5.03 4.17 -6.71
C ILE A 32 -4.72 5.43 -5.91
N ASP A 33 -5.50 6.49 -6.18
CA ASP A 33 -5.46 7.74 -5.43
C ASP A 33 -6.23 7.56 -4.11
N TYR A 34 -5.51 7.36 -3.00
CA TYR A 34 -6.10 7.08 -1.69
C TYR A 34 -5.22 7.60 -0.55
N ASP A 35 -5.88 8.14 0.49
CA ASP A 35 -5.23 8.62 1.71
C ASP A 35 -4.96 7.45 2.67
N LEU A 36 -3.72 6.93 2.62
CA LEU A 36 -3.27 5.80 3.44
C LEU A 36 -3.24 6.10 4.96
N ASN A 37 -3.47 7.35 5.41
CA ASN A 37 -3.74 7.61 6.83
C ASN A 37 -5.06 6.98 7.31
N ARG A 38 -5.89 6.49 6.39
CA ARG A 38 -7.16 5.80 6.67
C ARG A 38 -7.01 4.27 6.67
N GLY A 39 -5.79 3.77 6.49
CA GLY A 39 -5.49 2.35 6.33
C GLY A 39 -5.28 1.94 4.88
N ILE A 40 -5.08 0.65 4.65
CA ILE A 40 -4.95 0.01 3.34
C ILE A 40 -6.35 -0.50 2.94
N PRO A 41 -6.94 -0.02 1.85
CA PRO A 41 -8.31 -0.35 1.47
C PRO A 41 -8.40 -1.71 0.75
N LEU A 42 -7.77 -2.74 1.30
CA LEU A 42 -7.74 -4.10 0.77
C LEU A 42 -8.17 -5.10 1.85
N PRO A 43 -8.72 -6.26 1.45
CA PRO A 43 -9.00 -7.34 2.38
C PRO A 43 -7.71 -7.95 2.94
N GLU A 44 -7.83 -8.60 4.09
CA GLU A 44 -6.76 -9.38 4.71
C GLU A 44 -6.27 -10.51 3.78
N ASP A 45 -5.00 -10.89 3.90
CA ASP A 45 -4.33 -11.98 3.17
C ASP A 45 -4.43 -11.90 1.62
N THR A 46 -4.50 -10.69 1.06
CA THR A 46 -4.56 -10.43 -0.38
C THR A 46 -3.25 -9.92 -0.98
N VAL A 47 -2.33 -9.39 -0.17
CA VAL A 47 -1.09 -8.75 -0.60
C VAL A 47 0.11 -9.69 -0.41
N GLU A 48 0.87 -9.91 -1.48
CA GLU A 48 2.08 -10.73 -1.45
C GLU A 48 3.28 -9.95 -0.87
N VAL A 49 3.42 -8.70 -1.31
CA VAL A 49 4.57 -7.84 -0.97
C VAL A 49 4.13 -6.39 -0.89
N ILE A 50 4.60 -5.69 0.15
CA ILE A 50 4.48 -4.24 0.29
C ILE A 50 5.87 -3.62 0.19
N TYR A 51 6.04 -2.67 -0.73
CA TYR A 51 7.18 -1.79 -0.85
C TYR A 51 6.74 -0.37 -0.53
N SER A 52 7.56 0.38 0.21
CA SER A 52 7.25 1.77 0.58
C SER A 52 8.43 2.68 0.27
N ILE A 53 8.13 3.82 -0.34
CA ILE A 53 9.11 4.86 -0.69
C ILE A 53 8.55 6.23 -0.32
N HIS A 54 9.34 7.05 0.39
CA HIS A 54 8.98 8.42 0.76
C HIS A 54 7.58 8.59 1.40
N PHE A 55 7.10 7.59 2.14
CA PHE A 55 5.74 7.56 2.70
C PHE A 55 5.71 7.41 4.23
N LEU A 56 6.44 6.46 4.81
CA LEU A 56 6.35 6.17 6.26
C LEU A 56 6.68 7.40 7.13
N GLU A 57 7.52 8.32 6.65
CA GLU A 57 7.82 9.59 7.32
C GLU A 57 6.63 10.55 7.43
N HIS A 58 5.56 10.32 6.67
CA HIS A 58 4.35 11.14 6.67
C HIS A 58 3.27 10.62 7.63
N ILE A 59 3.40 9.39 8.14
CA ILE A 59 2.49 8.84 9.14
C ILE A 59 2.82 9.42 10.52
N ASN A 60 1.81 9.76 11.31
CA ASN A 60 2.02 10.15 12.69
C ASN A 60 2.73 9.02 13.45
N PHE A 61 3.77 9.34 14.21
CA PHE A 61 4.55 8.35 14.97
C PHE A 61 3.67 7.45 15.86
N LYS A 62 2.58 7.98 16.42
CA LYS A 62 1.65 7.21 17.26
C LYS A 62 0.84 6.17 16.47
N ASP A 63 0.61 6.43 15.20
CA ASP A 63 -0.22 5.62 14.32
C ASP A 63 0.62 4.68 13.44
N LEU A 64 1.92 4.96 13.30
CA LEU A 64 2.86 4.17 12.49
C LEU A 64 2.88 2.68 12.87
N LEU A 65 2.87 2.35 14.16
CA LEU A 65 2.86 0.95 14.60
C LEU A 65 1.57 0.23 14.19
N ASN A 66 0.42 0.90 14.30
CA ASN A 66 -0.86 0.33 13.88
C ASN A 66 -0.88 0.12 12.36
N PHE A 67 -0.35 1.09 11.60
CA PHE A 67 -0.23 0.97 10.15
C PHE A 67 0.68 -0.20 9.73
N LEU A 68 1.79 -0.42 10.44
CA LEU A 68 2.69 -1.56 10.18
C LEU A 68 2.05 -2.90 10.53
N GLU A 69 1.21 -2.97 11.57
CA GLU A 69 0.43 -4.18 11.84
C GLU A 69 -0.62 -4.41 10.73
N GLU A 70 -1.32 -3.37 10.26
CA GLU A 70 -2.24 -3.50 9.13
C GLU A 70 -1.54 -4.00 7.86
N CYS A 71 -0.32 -3.51 7.58
CA CYS A 71 0.53 -4.03 6.50
C CYS A 71 0.84 -5.53 6.63
N ARG A 72 0.86 -6.08 7.84
CA ARG A 72 1.14 -7.51 8.09
C ARG A 72 -0.09 -8.38 7.90
N GLU A 73 -1.29 -7.83 8.08
CA GLU A 73 -2.55 -8.54 7.91
C GLU A 73 -3.10 -8.44 6.48
N CYS A 74 -2.56 -7.54 5.65
CA CYS A 74 -2.95 -7.34 4.26
C CYS A 74 -2.57 -8.50 3.33
#